data_AF-A0A5A8DS97-F1
#
_entry.id   AF-A0A5A8DS97-F1
#
_cell.length_a   1.000
_cell.length_b   1.000
_cell.length_c   1.000
_cell.angle_alpha   90.00
_cell.angle_beta   90.00
_cell.angle_gamma   90.00
#
_symmetry.space_group_name_H-M   'P 1'
#
loop_
_entity.id
_entity.type
_entity.pdbx_description
1 polymer ?
#
loop_
_entity_poly.entity_id
_entity_poly.type
_entity_poly.pdbx_seq_one_letter_code
_entity_poly.pdbx_strand_id
1 'polypeptide(L)' 'MVVPRKMAGRIIGRGGTTIKRVRDESGASVSIKNAANDTAIVSFRGSPDVIAAAMAQVRQILDDTE' A
#
# COMPACT_ATOMS: atom_id res chain seq x y z
N MET A 1 -7.84 0.89 4.05
CA MET A 1 -6.87 1.24 5.14
C MET A 1 -6.52 2.72 5.01
N VAL A 2 -6.47 3.47 6.11
CA VAL A 2 -6.03 4.87 6.10
C VAL A 2 -4.62 4.94 6.64
N VAL A 3 -3.73 5.63 5.93
CA VAL A 3 -2.32 5.82 6.31
C VAL A 3 -1.93 7.29 6.17
N PRO A 4 -0.89 7.76 6.87
CA PRO A 4 -0.34 9.09 6.63
C PRO A 4 0.16 9.22 5.19
N ARG A 5 0.06 10.40 4.60
CA ARG A 5 0.52 10.69 3.23
C ARG A 5 2.02 10.44 3.07
N LYS A 6 2.82 10.75 4.10
CA LYS A 6 4.25 10.41 4.16
C LYS A 6 4.49 8.92 3.93
N MET A 7 3.65 8.09 4.55
CA MET A 7 3.73 6.64 4.45
C MET A 7 3.18 6.11 3.12
N ALA A 8 2.12 6.71 2.57
CA ALA A 8 1.67 6.39 1.21
C ALA A 8 2.77 6.63 0.16
N GLY A 9 3.58 7.68 0.32
CA GLY A 9 4.77 7.90 -0.52
C GLY A 9 5.78 6.75 -0.45
N ARG A 10 6.03 6.19 0.75
CA ARG A 10 6.86 5.00 0.94
C ARG A 10 6.27 3.76 0.29
N ILE A 11 4.97 3.52 0.48
CA ILE A 11 4.26 2.38 -0.13
C ILE A 11 4.37 2.44 -1.66
N ILE A 12 4.22 3.63 -2.25
CA ILE A 12 4.42 3.85 -3.69
C ILE A 12 5.88 3.55 -4.06
N GLY A 13 6.82 4.05 -3.26
CA GLY A 13 8.25 3.95 -3.51
C GLY A 13 8.71 4.91 -4.61
N ARG A 14 10.02 5.00 -4.81
CA ARG A 14 10.58 5.80 -5.91
C ARG A 14 10.06 5.28 -7.25
N GLY A 15 9.43 6.14 -8.04
CA GLY A 15 8.89 5.79 -9.36
C GLY A 15 7.72 4.79 -9.35
N GLY A 16 7.10 4.52 -8.19
CA GLY A 16 6.04 3.52 -8.11
C GLY A 16 6.51 2.06 -8.10
N THR A 17 7.82 1.82 -7.95
CA THR A 17 8.39 0.46 -8.03
C THR A 17 7.92 -0.42 -6.88
N THR A 18 7.85 0.10 -5.66
CA THR A 18 7.42 -0.66 -4.47
C THR A 18 5.98 -1.09 -4.61
N ILE A 19 5.05 -0.18 -4.91
CA ILE A 19 3.64 -0.54 -5.07
C ILE A 19 3.38 -1.41 -6.30
N LYS A 20 4.23 -1.35 -7.32
CA LYS A 20 4.16 -2.25 -8.47
C LYS A 20 4.56 -3.66 -8.05
N ARG A 21 5.64 -3.79 -7.29
CA ARG A 21 6.10 -5.06 -6.72
C ARG A 21 5.07 -5.68 -5.78
N VAL A 22 4.50 -4.90 -4.86
CA VAL A 22 3.43 -5.37 -3.97
C VAL A 22 2.25 -5.90 -4.78
N ARG A 23 1.81 -5.18 -5.82
CA ARG A 23 0.71 -5.63 -6.70
C ARG A 23 1.05 -6.92 -7.46
N ASP A 24 2.29 -7.04 -7.93
CA ASP A 24 2.77 -8.19 -8.69
C ASP A 24 2.93 -9.44 -7.82
N GLU A 25 3.60 -9.30 -6.67
CA GLU A 25 3.84 -10.39 -5.73
C GLU A 25 2.57 -10.85 -5.01
N SER A 26 1.70 -9.91 -4.61
CA SER A 26 0.43 -10.28 -3.97
C SER A 26 -0.62 -10.72 -4.96
N GLY A 27 -0.56 -10.30 -6.22
CA GLY A 27 -1.64 -10.46 -7.20
C GLY A 27 -2.90 -9.63 -6.88
N ALA A 28 -2.88 -8.77 -5.86
CA ALA A 28 -3.99 -7.91 -5.51
C ALA A 28 -3.92 -6.57 -6.25
N SER A 29 -5.09 -6.03 -6.61
CA SER A 29 -5.18 -4.68 -7.14
C SER A 29 -5.18 -3.67 -6.00
N VAL A 30 -4.03 -3.03 -5.78
CA VAL A 30 -3.86 -1.98 -4.76
C VAL A 30 -4.07 -0.61 -5.41
N SER A 31 -4.85 0.26 -4.80
CA SER A 31 -5.10 1.63 -5.25
C SER A 31 -4.92 2.59 -4.08
N ILE A 32 -4.23 3.70 -4.30
CA ILE A 32 -3.92 4.68 -3.27
C ILE A 32 -4.57 6.00 -3.69
N LYS A 33 -5.42 6.54 -2.85
CA LYS A 33 -6.09 7.84 -3.06
C LYS A 33 -5.70 8.78 -1.93
N ASN A 34 -5.19 9.95 -2.28
CA ASN A 34 -4.88 10.97 -1.29
C ASN A 34 -6.19 11.58 -0.79
N ALA A 35 -6.33 11.69 0.53
CA ALA A 35 -7.46 12.31 1.20
C ALA A 35 -7.05 13.63 1.85
N ALA A 36 -8.00 14.33 2.48
CA ALA A 36 -7.72 15.54 3.24
C ALA A 36 -6.87 15.25 4.50
N ASN A 37 -6.24 16.28 5.05
CA ASN A 37 -5.47 16.23 6.31
C ASN A 37 -4.22 15.32 6.30
N ASP A 38 -3.42 15.37 5.23
CA ASP A 38 -2.17 14.58 5.11
C ASP A 38 -2.37 13.06 5.30
N THR A 39 -3.54 12.56 4.89
CA THR A 39 -3.85 11.13 4.90
C THR A 39 -4.04 10.60 3.48
N ALA A 40 -3.88 9.29 3.33
CA ALA A 40 -4.12 8.56 2.11
C ALA A 40 -4.92 7.30 2.43
N ILE A 41 -5.84 6.98 1.53
CA ILE A 41 -6.69 5.81 1.61
C ILE A 41 -6.13 4.77 0.64
N VAL A 42 -5.73 3.64 1.20
CA VAL A 42 -5.30 2.46 0.45
C VAL A 42 -6.49 1.50 0.35
N SER A 43 -6.90 1.25 -0.88
CA SER A 43 -7.95 0.29 -1.25
C SER A 43 -7.33 -0.93 -1.90
N PHE A 44 -7.75 -2.11 -1.46
CA PHE A 44 -7.30 -3.40 -2.00
C PHE A 44 -8.49 -4.08 -2.68
N ARG A 45 -8.26 -4.69 -3.84
CA ARG A 45 -9.28 -5.40 -4.60
C ARG A 45 -8.73 -6.72 -5.12
N GLY A 46 -9.44 -7.80 -4.88
CA GLY A 46 -9.03 -9.16 -5.24
C GLY A 46 -9.66 -10.19 -4.31
N SER A 47 -9.14 -11.42 -4.37
CA SER A 47 -9.48 -12.50 -3.44
C SER A 47 -9.00 -12.17 -2.02
N PRO A 48 -9.63 -12.72 -0.98
CA PRO A 48 -9.21 -12.50 0.41
C PRO A 48 -7.75 -12.92 0.67
N ASP A 49 -7.29 -14.00 0.04
CA ASP A 49 -5.89 -14.47 0.11
C ASP A 49 -4.89 -13.42 -0.38
N VAL A 50 -5.12 -12.89 -1.59
CA VAL A 50 -4.23 -11.88 -2.19
C VAL A 50 -4.32 -10.54 -1.46
N ILE A 51 -5.50 -10.16 -0.97
CA ILE A 51 -5.68 -8.95 -0.16
C ILE A 51 -4.90 -9.07 1.15
N ALA A 52 -4.95 -10.23 1.82
CA ALA A 52 -4.20 -10.47 3.04
C ALA A 52 -2.69 -10.39 2.78
N ALA A 53 -2.20 -10.99 1.69
CA ALA A 53 -0.80 -10.90 1.28
C ALA A 53 -0.36 -9.46 0.99
N ALA A 54 -1.15 -8.71 0.20
CA ALA A 54 -0.88 -7.31 -0.11
C ALA A 54 -0.87 -6.43 1.14
N MET A 55 -1.84 -6.64 2.03
CA MET A 55 -1.94 -5.89 3.28
C MET A 55 -0.75 -6.18 4.20
N ALA A 56 -0.30 -7.44 4.29
CA ALA A 56 0.88 -7.82 5.07
C ALA A 56 2.15 -7.13 4.54
N GLN A 57 2.37 -7.12 3.22
CA GLN A 57 3.50 -6.42 2.62
C GLN A 57 3.45 -4.91 2.86
N VAL A 58 2.29 -4.30 2.63
CA VAL A 58 2.11 -2.86 2.89
C VAL A 58 2.38 -2.57 4.36
N ARG A 59 1.90 -3.41 5.28
CA ARG A 59 2.13 -3.26 6.71
C ARG A 59 3.61 -3.35 7.08
N GLN A 60 4.37 -4.28 6.50
CA GLN A 60 5.82 -4.34 6.71
C GLN A 60 6.54 -3.07 6.26
N ILE A 61 6.16 -2.49 5.12
CA ILE A 61 6.75 -1.23 4.63
C ILE A 61 6.47 -0.05 5.58
N LEU A 62 5.32 -0.09 6.26
CA LEU A 62 4.95 0.92 7.26
C LEU A 62 5.74 0.74 8.57
N ASP A 63 5.93 -0.51 8.98
CA ASP A 63 6.61 -0.91 10.22
C ASP A 63 8.13 -0.68 10.16
N ASP A 64 8.75 -0.81 8.97
CA ASP A 64 10.17 -0.50 8.70
C ASP A 64 10.53 1.00 8.84
N THR A 65 9.69 1.79 9.50
CA THR A 65 10.04 3.13 9.95
C THR A 65 9.63 3.34 11.39
N GLU A 66 10.58 3.01 12.26
CA GLU A 66 10.78 3.66 13.54
C GLU A 66 11.75 4.85 13.37
#